data_AF-A0A8J8NT65-F1
#
_entry.id   AF-A0A8J8NT65-F1
#
_cell.length_a   1.000
_cell.length_b   1.000
_cell.length_c   1.000
_cell.angle_alpha   90.00
_cell.angle_beta   90.00
_cell.angle_gamma   90.00
#
_symmetry.space_group_name_H-M   'P 1'
#
loop_
_entity.id
_entity.type
_entity.pdbx_description
1 polymer ?
#
loop_
_entity_poly.entity_id
_entity_poly.type
_entity_poly.pdbx_seq_one_letter_code
_entity_poly.pdbx_strand_id
1 'polypeptide(L)'
;METPRRSGPIPVIQQLPVQQPQVDPNQERKERKINTLLSRFTEQGVYDENFAEYEESSCCICLEDFKTAVQGTVGITKVKRCGHMFHTACIKSWLTSSKTILTKDPRCPLCNLSIKEAG
;
A
#
# COMPACT_ATOMS: atom_id res chain seq x y z
N MET A 1 -55.89 36.50 8.15
CA MET A 1 -54.90 37.42 7.54
C MET A 1 -53.53 37.02 8.06
N GLU A 2 -52.89 36.04 7.41
CA GLU A 2 -51.63 35.46 7.88
C GLU A 2 -50.55 35.78 6.86
N THR A 3 -49.49 36.43 7.32
CA THR A 3 -48.42 37.00 6.51
C THR A 3 -47.45 35.92 6.02
N PRO A 4 -46.83 36.05 4.82
CA PRO A 4 -45.90 35.06 4.31
C PRO A 4 -44.54 35.18 5.03
N ARG A 5 -44.01 34.05 5.50
CA ARG A 5 -42.66 33.94 6.06
C ARG A 5 -41.64 34.21 4.95
N ARG A 6 -40.84 35.28 5.10
CA ARG A 6 -39.70 35.58 4.22
C ARG A 6 -38.57 34.58 4.47
N SER A 7 -38.28 33.74 3.49
CA SER A 7 -37.07 32.93 3.42
C SER A 7 -35.86 33.84 3.23
N GLY A 8 -34.98 33.92 4.22
CA GLY A 8 -33.68 34.60 4.09
C GLY A 8 -32.75 33.85 3.13
N PRO A 9 -31.77 34.53 2.52
CA PRO A 9 -30.82 33.86 1.62
C PRO A 9 -29.92 32.90 2.41
N ILE A 10 -29.72 31.70 1.85
CA ILE A 10 -28.83 30.68 2.42
C ILE A 10 -27.38 31.16 2.25
N PRO A 11 -26.54 31.11 3.30
CA PRO A 11 -25.14 31.52 3.18
C PRO A 11 -24.40 30.58 2.21
N VAL A 12 -23.76 31.15 1.19
CA VAL A 12 -22.95 30.40 0.24
C VAL A 12 -21.64 30.02 0.95
N ILE A 13 -21.47 28.72 1.22
CA ILE A 13 -20.20 28.21 1.75
C ILE A 13 -19.18 28.30 0.61
N GLN A 14 -18.26 29.26 0.72
CA GLN A 14 -17.22 29.52 -0.26
C GLN A 14 -16.25 28.33 -0.26
N GLN A 15 -16.31 27.52 -1.30
CA GLN A 15 -15.48 26.32 -1.44
C GLN A 15 -14.01 26.74 -1.50
N LEU A 16 -13.23 26.34 -0.49
CA LEU A 16 -11.78 26.48 -0.52
C LEU A 16 -11.22 25.64 -1.68
N PRO A 17 -10.23 26.14 -2.45
CA PRO A 17 -9.64 25.39 -3.54
C PRO A 17 -8.98 24.12 -3.00
N VAL A 18 -9.49 22.97 -3.44
CA VAL A 18 -8.90 21.65 -3.20
C VAL A 18 -7.52 21.64 -3.86
N GLN A 19 -6.48 21.84 -3.06
CA GLN A 19 -5.11 21.73 -3.53
C GLN A 19 -4.84 20.26 -3.90
N GLN A 20 -4.72 20.00 -5.19
CA GLN A 20 -4.36 18.66 -5.70
C GLN A 20 -2.98 18.26 -5.16
N PRO A 21 -2.79 17.01 -4.68
CA PRO A 21 -1.51 16.57 -4.16
C PRO A 21 -0.45 16.60 -5.28
N GLN A 22 0.59 17.39 -5.05
CA GLN A 22 1.72 17.56 -5.98
C GLN A 22 2.57 16.29 -5.93
N VAL A 23 2.42 15.39 -6.90
CA VAL A 23 3.24 14.17 -6.98
C VAL A 23 4.58 14.49 -7.63
N ASP A 24 5.65 14.35 -6.86
CA ASP A 24 7.02 14.65 -7.30
C ASP A 24 7.43 13.73 -8.47
N PRO A 25 7.92 14.24 -9.62
CA PRO A 25 8.22 13.40 -10.80
C PRO A 25 9.31 12.34 -10.53
N ASN A 26 10.18 12.59 -9.55
CA ASN A 26 11.15 11.59 -9.10
C ASN A 26 10.47 10.43 -8.35
N GLN A 27 9.33 10.66 -7.70
CA GLN A 27 8.56 9.65 -6.99
C GLN A 27 7.85 8.70 -7.96
N GLU A 28 7.30 9.20 -9.06
CA GLU A 28 6.65 8.35 -10.07
C GLU A 28 7.65 7.34 -10.70
N ARG A 29 8.87 7.78 -11.01
CA ARG A 29 9.91 6.90 -11.56
C ARG A 29 10.32 5.80 -10.57
N LYS A 30 10.33 6.14 -9.27
CA LYS A 30 10.60 5.18 -8.18
C LYS A 30 9.49 4.14 -8.08
N GLU A 31 8.23 4.58 -8.09
CA GLU A 31 7.09 3.68 -8.03
C GLU A 31 7.02 2.70 -9.22
N ARG A 32 7.31 3.17 -10.43
CA ARG A 32 7.36 2.28 -11.62
C ARG A 32 8.37 1.16 -11.47
N LYS A 33 9.55 1.46 -10.91
CA LYS A 33 10.58 0.44 -10.65
C LYS A 33 10.13 -0.56 -9.59
N ILE A 34 9.46 -0.09 -8.54
CA ILE A 34 8.93 -0.96 -7.48
C ILE A 34 7.82 -1.85 -8.01
N ASN A 35 6.85 -1.29 -8.73
CA ASN A 35 5.76 -2.07 -9.30
C ASN A 35 6.32 -3.15 -10.24
N THR A 36 7.34 -2.83 -11.03
CA THR A 36 8.06 -3.82 -11.87
C THR A 36 8.74 -4.89 -11.01
N LEU A 37 9.38 -4.52 -9.90
CA LEU A 37 10.03 -5.47 -8.98
C LEU A 37 9.01 -6.40 -8.32
N LEU A 38 7.96 -5.84 -7.72
CA LEU A 38 6.90 -6.59 -7.07
C LEU A 38 6.23 -7.53 -8.06
N SER A 39 5.85 -7.04 -9.24
CA SER A 39 5.22 -7.87 -10.29
C SER A 39 6.08 -9.07 -10.69
N ARG A 40 7.41 -8.97 -10.66
CA ARG A 40 8.31 -10.07 -11.02
C ARG A 40 8.60 -11.04 -9.88
N PHE A 41 8.90 -10.50 -8.70
CA PHE A 41 9.48 -11.27 -7.59
C PHE A 41 8.50 -11.56 -6.45
N THR A 42 7.26 -11.09 -6.57
CA THR A 42 6.22 -11.29 -5.56
C THR A 42 4.92 -11.77 -6.20
N GLU A 43 4.04 -12.37 -5.41
CA GLU A 43 2.70 -12.80 -5.78
C GLU A 43 1.69 -11.96 -5.01
N GLN A 44 0.82 -11.26 -5.74
CA GLN A 44 -0.25 -10.47 -5.14
C GLN A 44 -1.53 -11.30 -5.07
N GLY A 45 -2.24 -11.20 -3.96
CA GLY A 45 -3.48 -11.93 -3.73
C GLY A 45 -4.30 -11.28 -2.64
N VAL A 46 -5.36 -11.96 -2.23
CA VAL A 46 -6.08 -11.66 -0.99
C VAL A 46 -5.58 -12.61 0.09
N TYR A 47 -5.68 -12.18 1.35
CA TYR A 47 -5.41 -13.10 2.44
C TYR A 47 -6.48 -14.20 2.43
N ASP A 48 -6.04 -15.44 2.27
CA ASP A 48 -6.83 -16.64 2.49
C ASP A 48 -6.06 -17.49 3.49
N GLU A 49 -6.74 -18.16 4.41
CA GLU A 49 -6.09 -18.99 5.42
C GLU A 49 -5.28 -20.13 4.77
N ASN A 50 -5.65 -20.52 3.54
CA ASN A 50 -4.94 -21.49 2.73
C ASN A 50 -3.71 -20.90 1.99
N PHE A 51 -3.48 -19.58 2.08
CA PHE A 51 -2.37 -18.86 1.45
C PHE A 51 -1.16 -18.70 2.40
N ALA A 52 -1.36 -18.88 3.70
CA ALA A 52 -0.34 -18.77 4.74
C ALA A 52 0.44 -20.09 4.88
N GLU A 53 1.61 -20.15 4.25
CA GLU A 53 2.50 -21.32 4.32
C GLU A 53 3.23 -21.45 5.68
N TYR A 54 3.34 -20.36 6.45
CA TYR A 54 4.09 -20.27 7.70
C TYR A 54 3.24 -19.79 8.91
N GLU A 55 1.91 -19.96 8.87
CA GLU A 55 0.98 -19.41 9.89
C GLU A 55 1.11 -17.89 10.10
N GLU A 56 1.72 -17.15 9.17
CA GLU A 56 1.83 -15.70 9.24
C GLU A 56 0.44 -15.06 9.09
N SER A 57 -0.15 -14.70 10.23
CA SER A 57 -1.46 -14.04 10.28
C SER A 57 -1.36 -12.52 10.27
N SER A 58 -0.14 -11.95 10.34
CA SER A 58 0.08 -10.51 10.52
C SER A 58 1.21 -9.94 9.67
N CYS A 59 1.05 -8.70 9.23
CA CYS A 59 2.06 -7.95 8.49
C CYS A 59 3.14 -7.41 9.43
N CYS A 60 4.41 -7.81 9.26
CA CYS A 60 5.50 -7.33 10.12
C CYS A 60 5.80 -5.82 10.02
N ILE A 61 5.28 -5.16 8.98
CA ILE A 61 5.57 -3.75 8.68
C ILE A 61 4.62 -2.81 9.44
N CYS A 62 3.32 -3.14 9.46
CA CYS A 62 2.32 -2.36 10.19
C CYS A 62 1.85 -3.04 11.49
N LEU A 63 2.29 -4.28 11.75
CA LEU A 63 1.91 -5.10 12.90
C LEU A 63 0.41 -5.38 13.01
N GLU A 64 -0.33 -5.26 11.89
CA GLU A 64 -1.74 -5.60 11.82
C GLU A 64 -1.95 -6.99 11.24
N ASP A 65 -2.97 -7.69 11.75
CA ASP A 65 -3.40 -8.97 11.21
C ASP A 65 -4.03 -8.83 9.83
N PHE A 66 -3.65 -9.75 8.94
CA PHE A 66 -4.26 -9.88 7.62
C PHE A 66 -5.74 -10.26 7.69
N LYS A 67 -6.18 -10.87 8.80
CA LYS A 67 -7.58 -11.24 9.08
C LYS A 67 -8.46 -10.05 9.45
N THR A 68 -7.87 -9.02 10.06
CA THR A 68 -8.60 -7.85 10.58
C THR A 68 -8.83 -6.80 9.49
N ALA A 69 -7.96 -6.78 8.47
CA ALA A 69 -8.23 -6.10 7.23
C ALA A 69 -9.51 -6.68 6.60
N VAL A 70 -10.49 -5.83 6.29
CA VAL A 70 -11.76 -6.23 5.65
C VAL A 70 -11.47 -7.21 4.53
N GLN A 71 -11.90 -8.46 4.71
CA GLN A 71 -11.58 -9.61 3.87
C GLN A 71 -11.75 -9.24 2.39
N GLY A 72 -10.65 -9.26 1.62
CA GLY A 72 -10.64 -8.92 0.19
C GLY A 72 -10.37 -7.45 -0.17
N THR A 73 -10.24 -6.54 0.80
CA THR A 73 -10.03 -5.11 0.51
C THR A 73 -8.55 -4.72 0.53
N VAL A 74 -7.74 -5.38 1.36
CA VAL A 74 -6.31 -5.12 1.46
C VAL A 74 -5.55 -6.22 0.73
N GLY A 75 -4.92 -5.86 -0.39
CA GLY A 75 -4.09 -6.79 -1.15
C GLY A 75 -2.90 -7.26 -0.31
N ILE A 76 -2.63 -8.56 -0.36
CA ILE A 76 -1.45 -9.20 0.21
C ILE A 76 -0.44 -9.45 -0.90
N THR A 77 0.83 -9.35 -0.56
CA THR A 77 1.95 -9.64 -1.41
C THR A 77 2.84 -10.67 -0.72
N LYS A 78 3.00 -11.84 -1.34
CA LYS A 78 3.90 -12.92 -0.91
C LYS A 78 5.20 -12.84 -1.70
N VAL A 79 6.35 -12.87 -1.03
CA VAL A 79 7.65 -12.87 -1.70
C VAL A 79 7.97 -14.27 -2.20
N LYS A 80 8.18 -14.45 -3.51
CA LYS A 80 8.43 -15.79 -4.11
C LYS A 80 9.67 -16.49 -3.55
N ARG A 81 10.70 -15.71 -3.24
CA ARG A 81 12.01 -16.18 -2.75
C ARG A 81 11.98 -16.79 -1.35
N CYS A 82 11.21 -16.20 -0.44
CA CYS A 82 11.22 -16.55 0.98
C CYS A 82 9.86 -16.94 1.54
N GLY A 83 8.78 -16.77 0.78
CA GLY A 83 7.42 -17.14 1.18
C GLY A 83 6.74 -16.15 2.14
N HIS A 84 7.43 -15.12 2.64
CA HIS A 84 6.86 -14.16 3.59
C HIS A 84 5.78 -13.26 2.97
N MET A 85 4.77 -12.94 3.77
CA MET A 85 3.59 -12.18 3.35
C MET A 85 3.56 -10.77 3.95
N PHE A 86 3.08 -9.80 3.18
CA PHE A 86 2.93 -8.40 3.59
C PHE A 86 1.72 -7.76 2.93
N HIS A 87 1.17 -6.69 3.48
CA HIS A 87 0.24 -5.87 2.70
C HIS A 87 0.95 -5.27 1.49
N THR A 88 0.30 -5.27 0.32
CA THR A 88 0.82 -4.70 -0.93
C THR A 88 1.23 -3.24 -0.74
N ALA A 89 0.44 -2.47 0.02
CA ALA A 89 0.77 -1.09 0.37
C ALA A 89 2.01 -1.01 1.28
N CYS A 90 2.12 -1.87 2.29
CA CYS A 90 3.22 -1.88 3.23
C CYS A 90 4.55 -2.22 2.54
N ILE A 91 4.60 -3.29 1.75
CA ILE A 91 5.83 -3.65 1.03
C ILE A 91 6.18 -2.62 -0.03
N LYS A 92 5.18 -2.04 -0.74
CA LYS A 92 5.43 -0.96 -1.69
C LYS A 92 6.05 0.24 -1.00
N SER A 93 5.52 0.66 0.16
CA SER A 93 6.08 1.78 0.94
C SER A 93 7.49 1.48 1.48
N TRP A 94 7.71 0.26 1.96
CA TRP A 94 9.01 -0.22 2.41
C TRP A 94 10.08 -0.14 1.32
N LEU A 95 9.72 -0.57 0.11
CA LEU A 95 10.61 -0.47 -1.05
C LEU A 95 10.76 0.97 -1.55
N THR A 96 9.72 1.81 -1.41
CA THR A 96 9.72 3.23 -1.83
C THR A 96 10.62 4.08 -0.95
N SER A 97 10.84 3.66 0.29
CA SER A 97 11.76 4.31 1.21
C SER A 97 13.15 4.43 0.60
N SER A 98 13.74 5.62 0.68
CA SER A 98 14.92 6.06 -0.06
C SER A 98 16.12 5.12 0.04
N LYS A 99 16.25 4.35 1.13
CA LYS A 99 17.34 3.39 1.33
C LYS A 99 17.21 2.12 0.48
N THR A 100 15.98 1.71 0.13
CA THR A 100 15.69 0.38 -0.46
C THR A 100 15.68 0.39 -1.99
N ILE A 101 15.24 1.47 -2.63
CA ILE A 101 15.36 1.63 -4.10
C ILE A 101 16.81 1.87 -4.54
N LEU A 102 17.59 2.58 -3.73
CA LEU A 102 18.98 2.89 -4.04
C LEU A 102 19.89 1.66 -3.87
N THR A 103 19.46 0.68 -3.08
CA THR A 103 20.18 -0.57 -2.94
C THR A 103 19.95 -1.42 -4.17
N LYS A 104 21.06 -1.87 -4.77
CA LYS A 104 21.08 -2.82 -5.89
C LYS A 104 20.31 -4.11 -5.56
N ASP A 105 20.09 -4.38 -4.28
CA ASP A 105 19.46 -5.55 -3.71
C ASP A 105 18.30 -5.18 -2.76
N PRO A 106 17.02 -5.25 -3.19
CA PRO A 106 15.89 -5.08 -2.30
C PRO A 106 15.74 -6.33 -1.43
N ARG A 107 15.60 -6.14 -0.10
CA ARG A 107 15.59 -7.23 0.88
C ARG A 107 14.24 -7.34 1.58
N CYS A 108 13.89 -8.57 1.94
CA CYS A 108 12.71 -8.90 2.71
C CYS A 108 12.84 -8.32 4.13
N PRO A 109 11.85 -7.58 4.64
CA PRO A 109 11.93 -6.99 5.99
C PRO A 109 11.88 -8.04 7.11
N LEU A 110 11.35 -9.24 6.86
CA LEU A 110 11.26 -10.33 7.85
C LEU A 110 12.57 -11.11 7.98
N CYS A 111 13.08 -11.65 6.87
CA CYS A 111 14.25 -12.53 6.90
C CYS A 111 15.53 -11.90 6.36
N ASN A 112 15.48 -10.64 5.93
CA ASN A 112 16.58 -9.95 5.29
C ASN A 112 17.16 -10.68 4.07
N LEU A 113 16.42 -11.58 3.40
CA LEU A 113 16.84 -12.20 2.14
C LEU A 113 16.55 -11.26 0.96
N SER A 114 17.39 -11.34 -0.07
CA SER A 114 17.17 -10.66 -1.34
C SER A 114 15.84 -11.09 -1.97
N ILE A 115 14.98 -10.13 -2.27
CA ILE A 115 13.71 -10.33 -2.98
C ILE A 115 13.99 -10.70 -4.45
N LYS A 116 15.10 -10.21 -5.00
CA LYS A 116 15.57 -10.61 -6.33
C LYS A 116 16.15 -12.01 -6.28
N GLU A 117 15.90 -12.79 -7.33
CA GLU A 117 16.68 -13.99 -7.59
C GLU A 117 18.17 -13.63 -7.71
N ALA A 118 19.04 -14.31 -6.97
CA ALA A 118 20.46 -14.41 -7.28
C ALA A 118 20.55 -15.24 -8.57
N GLY A 119 20.89 -14.58 -9.68
CA GLY A 119 21.11 -15.23 -10.97
C GLY A 119 22.29 -16.18 -10.95
#